data_AF-A0A849PQZ7-F1
#
_entry.id   AF-A0A849PQZ7-F1
#
_cell.length_a   1.000
_cell.length_b   1.000
_cell.length_c   1.000
_cell.angle_alpha   90.00
_cell.angle_beta   90.00
_cell.angle_gamma   90.00
#
_symmetry.space_group_name_H-M   'P 1'
#
loop_
_entity.id
_entity.type
_entity.pdbx_description
1 polymer ?
#
loop_
_entity_poly.entity_id
_entity_poly.type
_entity_poly.pdbx_seq_one_letter_code
_entity_poly.pdbx_strand_id
1 'polypeptide(L)'
;MQKILIGLRYFVCNALDVVVMKLYVCVIESYTDLRTIVSVGVLAVLLLACAGMAAGETWVVGDDGGAGVNYTTIQDAVDASSAGDTIEVRSGTYVENVDVNKSLTLIGDGADVVTVQAEDEWDEVFEVTADYVNISGFTVTGTTSSMYAGIYLDGADHCNIYGNTASNSGVGIYLYSSSNNTLASNAANSNGYAESGVGIFLYSSSNNTLMNNTVNSNNGDGIYLMSSSNNNNITNNTLSDNAWSDLRIMNSESTFRDNTLSGTTISFTYVGGVSLKGVGSPAPDPTGWNTIGKFIIATNQSAGAWIFLNFSYSGSDLVGLDESSLEVWKHNGTNWIEDGWNGTRYLDTEGDVVGVNITSFSVFAPAAPPGITCDCGNICVNQTGWWRDGSTFNVNGTPIQAAIDSATDGDTICVWNGSYIENVDVPKRLTLIGDGADVVTVRAEDISDHVFEVTADYVNISGFTATGAATPYATKAG
;
A
#
# COMPACT_ATOMS: atom_id res chain seq x y z
N MET A 1 9.21 -5.05 36.03
CA MET A 1 9.55 -3.76 35.38
C MET A 1 8.81 -3.53 34.06
N GLN A 2 7.75 -4.30 33.77
CA GLN A 2 6.82 -4.07 32.66
C GLN A 2 5.35 -4.03 33.13
N LYS A 3 5.13 -3.94 34.45
CA LYS A 3 3.82 -3.73 35.10
C LYS A 3 3.73 -2.40 35.88
N ILE A 4 4.65 -1.46 35.61
CA ILE A 4 4.65 -0.09 36.16
C ILE A 4 4.65 0.96 35.02
N LEU A 5 4.44 0.53 33.76
CA LEU A 5 4.52 1.43 32.60
C LEU A 5 3.17 1.81 31.97
N ILE A 6 2.06 1.22 32.42
CA ILE A 6 0.71 1.58 31.95
C ILE A 6 0.08 2.64 32.89
N GLY A 7 0.40 2.61 34.18
CA GLY A 7 -0.04 3.64 35.15
C GLY A 7 0.76 4.94 35.18
N LEU A 8 1.83 5.08 34.37
CA LEU A 8 2.69 6.28 34.39
C LEU A 8 2.44 7.27 33.24
N ARG A 9 1.54 6.96 32.28
CA ARG A 9 1.14 7.94 31.25
C ARG A 9 0.14 8.98 31.74
N TYR A 10 -0.60 8.70 32.82
CA TYR A 10 -1.57 9.63 33.40
C TYR A 10 -1.02 10.55 34.51
N PHE A 11 0.21 10.32 35.00
CA PHE A 11 0.79 11.13 36.08
C PHE A 11 1.58 12.36 35.60
N VAL A 12 1.72 12.57 34.29
CA VAL A 12 2.53 13.68 33.74
C VAL A 12 1.75 14.99 33.63
N CYS A 13 0.42 15.01 33.83
CA CYS A 13 -0.37 16.23 33.67
C CYS A 13 -0.45 17.16 34.89
N ASN A 14 0.07 16.81 36.08
CA ASN A 14 -0.07 17.65 37.28
C ASN A 14 1.25 18.19 37.87
N ALA A 15 2.40 17.86 37.28
CA ALA A 15 3.72 18.31 37.77
C ALA A 15 4.48 19.21 36.79
N LEU A 16 3.95 19.45 35.57
CA LEU A 16 4.62 20.23 34.53
C LEU A 16 4.35 21.76 34.59
N ASP A 17 3.44 22.23 35.44
CA ASP A 17 2.94 23.61 35.36
C ASP A 17 3.97 24.71 35.66
N VAL A 18 5.00 24.44 36.47
CA VAL A 18 5.98 25.47 36.86
C VAL A 18 7.30 25.36 36.08
N VAL A 19 7.64 24.17 35.57
CA VAL A 19 8.89 23.94 34.83
C VAL A 19 8.73 24.34 33.36
N VAL A 20 7.55 24.09 32.76
CA VAL A 20 7.27 24.45 31.37
C VAL A 20 7.28 25.96 31.18
N MET A 21 6.74 26.74 32.12
CA MET A 21 6.67 28.20 32.02
C MET A 21 8.06 28.87 32.05
N LYS A 22 9.03 28.28 32.77
CA LYS A 22 10.43 28.76 32.80
C LYS A 22 11.24 28.35 31.56
N LEU A 23 10.98 27.17 30.98
CA LEU A 23 11.55 26.82 29.67
C LEU A 23 10.97 27.71 28.56
N TYR A 24 9.70 28.11 28.68
CA TYR A 24 8.97 28.91 27.68
C TYR A 24 9.59 30.30 27.43
N VAL A 25 9.98 31.00 28.50
CA VAL A 25 10.64 32.32 28.38
C VAL A 25 12.03 32.20 27.74
N CYS A 26 12.72 31.08 27.94
CA CYS A 26 14.06 30.87 27.41
C CYS A 26 14.07 30.55 25.90
N VAL A 27 12.98 29.99 25.35
CA VAL A 27 12.89 29.56 23.95
C VAL A 27 12.46 30.69 23.00
N ILE A 28 11.72 31.69 23.48
CA ILE A 28 11.26 32.82 22.63
C ILE A 28 12.41 33.79 22.29
N GLU A 29 13.45 33.88 23.12
CA GLU A 29 14.57 34.80 22.87
C GLU A 29 15.59 34.29 21.83
N SER A 30 15.47 33.06 21.32
CA SER A 30 16.47 32.43 20.44
C SER A 30 16.08 32.24 18.98
N TYR A 31 14.90 32.67 18.52
CA TYR A 31 14.45 32.43 17.14
C TYR A 31 13.98 33.71 16.43
N THR A 32 14.40 33.90 15.17
CA THR A 32 14.04 35.05 14.32
C THR A 32 13.13 34.68 13.14
N ASP A 33 12.65 33.43 13.03
CA ASP A 33 11.81 32.98 11.91
C ASP A 33 10.31 33.00 12.27
N LEU A 34 9.54 33.73 11.46
CA LEU A 34 8.10 33.93 11.60
C LEU A 34 7.30 32.61 11.45
N ARG A 35 7.77 31.65 10.66
CA ARG A 35 7.09 30.34 10.49
C ARG A 35 7.14 29.53 11.79
N THR A 36 8.28 29.52 12.47
CA THR A 36 8.46 28.84 13.75
C THR A 36 7.67 29.50 14.87
N ILE A 37 7.54 30.83 14.87
CA ILE A 37 6.73 31.58 15.83
C ILE A 37 5.23 31.25 15.68
N VAL A 38 4.73 31.14 14.44
CA VAL A 38 3.33 30.77 14.19
C VAL A 38 3.06 29.31 14.58
N SER A 39 3.98 28.38 14.30
CA SER A 39 3.85 26.97 14.74
C SER A 39 3.83 26.83 16.27
N VAL A 40 4.68 27.58 16.98
CA VAL A 40 4.72 27.59 18.45
C VAL A 40 3.50 28.27 19.03
N GLY A 41 2.99 29.34 18.40
CA GLY A 41 1.75 30.03 18.80
C GLY A 41 0.49 29.19 18.65
N VAL A 42 0.36 28.42 17.57
CA VAL A 42 -0.75 27.48 17.36
C VAL A 42 -0.70 26.32 18.36
N LEU A 43 0.49 25.79 18.65
CA LEU A 43 0.69 24.76 19.67
C LEU A 43 0.37 25.28 21.08
N ALA A 44 0.65 26.56 21.37
CA ALA A 44 0.33 27.21 22.63
C ALA A 44 -1.18 27.41 22.82
N VAL A 45 -1.90 27.78 21.76
CA VAL A 45 -3.38 27.91 21.77
C VAL A 45 -4.04 26.52 21.91
N LEU A 46 -3.48 25.48 21.30
CA LEU A 46 -3.90 24.08 21.49
C LEU A 46 -3.62 23.55 22.91
N LEU A 47 -2.48 23.92 23.51
CA LEU A 47 -2.14 23.58 24.90
C LEU A 47 -3.01 24.35 25.92
N LEU A 48 -3.37 25.61 25.63
CA LEU A 48 -4.29 26.41 26.46
C LEU A 48 -5.76 25.95 26.33
N ALA A 49 -6.15 25.30 25.23
CA ALA A 49 -7.48 24.70 25.06
C ALA A 49 -7.67 23.39 25.85
N CYS A 50 -6.57 22.71 26.21
CA CYS A 50 -6.61 21.47 27.01
C CYS A 50 -6.72 21.73 28.53
N ALA A 51 -6.45 22.96 28.99
CA ALA A 51 -6.43 23.31 30.42
C ALA A 51 -7.82 23.41 31.08
N GLY A 52 -8.90 23.05 30.39
CA GLY A 52 -10.28 23.15 30.87
C GLY A 52 -11.16 21.90 30.66
N MET A 53 -10.65 20.82 30.08
CA MET A 53 -11.39 19.55 30.00
C MET A 53 -11.14 18.77 31.30
N ALA A 54 -12.14 18.72 32.17
CA ALA A 54 -12.11 17.78 33.29
C ALA A 54 -11.94 16.36 32.73
N ALA A 55 -11.01 15.58 33.29
CA ALA A 55 -10.89 14.17 32.93
C ALA A 55 -12.19 13.46 33.31
N GLY A 56 -12.83 12.78 32.34
CA GLY A 56 -14.05 12.02 32.59
C GLY A 56 -13.83 10.91 33.61
N GLU A 57 -14.91 10.47 34.25
CA GLU A 57 -14.87 9.35 35.20
C GLU A 57 -14.62 8.04 34.46
N THR A 58 -14.17 7.02 35.20
CA THR A 58 -13.93 5.67 34.65
C THR A 58 -14.88 4.67 35.28
N TRP A 59 -15.62 3.97 34.43
CA TRP A 59 -16.56 2.91 34.81
C TRP A 59 -16.01 1.56 34.34
N VAL A 60 -15.97 0.58 35.24
CA VAL A 60 -15.49 -0.76 34.93
C VAL A 60 -16.65 -1.72 34.74
N VAL A 61 -16.69 -2.40 33.60
CA VAL A 61 -17.69 -3.41 33.26
C VAL A 61 -17.06 -4.81 33.32
N GLY A 62 -17.77 -5.75 33.93
CA GLY A 62 -17.37 -7.16 34.02
C GLY A 62 -18.60 -8.05 34.14
N ASP A 63 -18.76 -8.98 33.21
CA ASP A 63 -19.90 -9.91 33.13
C ASP A 63 -20.08 -10.78 34.41
N ASP A 64 -19.01 -11.00 35.17
CA ASP A 64 -18.99 -11.77 36.41
C ASP A 64 -19.34 -10.96 37.67
N GLY A 65 -19.46 -9.63 37.58
CA GLY A 65 -19.70 -8.73 38.72
C GLY A 65 -18.59 -8.78 39.79
N GLY A 66 -17.36 -9.14 39.39
CA GLY A 66 -16.23 -9.33 40.28
C GLY A 66 -15.74 -8.06 41.00
N ALA A 67 -14.68 -8.20 41.81
CA ALA A 67 -14.16 -7.07 42.57
C ALA A 67 -13.70 -5.90 41.67
N GLY A 68 -14.13 -4.69 42.01
CA GLY A 68 -13.83 -3.46 41.27
C GLY A 68 -14.58 -3.33 39.95
N VAL A 69 -15.65 -4.11 39.73
CA VAL A 69 -16.64 -3.91 38.67
C VAL A 69 -17.73 -2.96 39.16
N ASN A 70 -18.08 -1.98 38.34
CA ASN A 70 -19.18 -1.05 38.58
C ASN A 70 -20.51 -1.59 38.02
N TYR A 71 -20.47 -2.18 36.82
CA TYR A 71 -21.65 -2.68 36.09
C TYR A 71 -21.37 -4.05 35.48
N THR A 72 -22.41 -4.87 35.33
CA THR A 72 -22.32 -6.19 34.68
C THR A 72 -22.60 -6.15 33.19
N THR A 73 -23.16 -5.03 32.70
CA THR A 73 -23.51 -4.79 31.30
C THR A 73 -22.85 -3.51 30.81
N ILE A 74 -22.60 -3.44 29.51
CA ILE A 74 -22.02 -2.25 28.86
C ILE A 74 -23.08 -1.14 28.82
N GLN A 75 -24.34 -1.47 28.51
CA GLN A 75 -25.40 -0.47 28.42
C GLN A 75 -25.64 0.25 29.76
N ASP A 76 -25.63 -0.45 30.90
CA ASP A 76 -25.82 0.21 32.21
C ASP A 76 -24.69 1.23 32.50
N ALA A 77 -23.46 0.90 32.09
CA ALA A 77 -22.33 1.81 32.21
C ALA A 77 -22.48 3.01 31.26
N VAL A 78 -22.93 2.78 30.03
CA VAL A 78 -23.24 3.85 29.07
C VAL A 78 -24.29 4.78 29.65
N ASP A 79 -25.41 4.25 30.17
CA ASP A 79 -26.51 5.02 30.74
C ASP A 79 -26.07 5.88 31.92
N ALA A 80 -25.23 5.35 32.80
CA ALA A 80 -24.71 6.07 33.96
C ALA A 80 -23.62 7.10 33.62
N SER A 81 -22.92 6.92 32.51
CA SER A 81 -21.80 7.79 32.12
C SER A 81 -22.24 9.20 31.72
N SER A 82 -21.36 10.16 31.98
CA SER A 82 -21.40 11.52 31.43
C SER A 82 -20.51 11.63 30.19
N ALA A 83 -20.77 12.62 29.34
CA ALA A 83 -19.92 12.88 28.18
C ALA A 83 -18.46 13.15 28.63
N GLY A 84 -17.51 12.48 27.98
CA GLY A 84 -16.09 12.48 28.30
C GLY A 84 -15.63 11.29 29.16
N ASP A 85 -16.56 10.51 29.72
CA ASP A 85 -16.23 9.35 30.55
C ASP A 85 -15.63 8.19 29.73
N THR A 86 -14.93 7.32 30.46
CA THR A 86 -14.33 6.09 29.95
C THR A 86 -15.02 4.88 30.54
N ILE A 87 -15.34 3.90 29.69
CA ILE A 87 -15.88 2.60 30.08
C ILE A 87 -14.83 1.54 29.74
N GLU A 88 -14.24 0.93 30.76
CA GLU A 88 -13.29 -0.18 30.64
C GLU A 88 -14.04 -1.51 30.76
N VAL A 89 -14.02 -2.33 29.71
CA VAL A 89 -14.76 -3.59 29.63
C VAL A 89 -13.79 -4.76 29.75
N ARG A 90 -13.93 -5.52 30.84
CA ARG A 90 -13.10 -6.69 31.10
C ARG A 90 -13.43 -7.83 30.15
N SER A 91 -12.47 -8.74 29.97
CA SER A 91 -12.69 -10.01 29.25
C SER A 91 -13.99 -10.70 29.67
N GLY A 92 -14.78 -11.12 28.69
CA GLY A 92 -16.10 -11.69 28.91
C GLY A 92 -16.93 -11.74 27.62
N THR A 93 -18.14 -12.27 27.74
CA THR A 93 -19.15 -12.25 26.69
C THR A 93 -20.37 -11.46 27.16
N TYR A 94 -20.64 -10.37 26.46
CA TYR A 94 -21.74 -9.44 26.74
C TYR A 94 -22.80 -9.67 25.66
N VAL A 95 -23.99 -10.12 26.05
CA VAL A 95 -25.11 -10.32 25.12
C VAL A 95 -26.03 -9.12 25.24
N GLU A 96 -25.82 -8.14 24.38
CA GLU A 96 -26.38 -6.80 24.46
C GLU A 96 -26.42 -6.14 23.06
N ASN A 97 -27.35 -5.20 22.87
CA ASN A 97 -27.29 -4.18 21.83
C ASN A 97 -27.06 -2.85 22.56
N VAL A 98 -26.02 -2.09 22.17
CA VAL A 98 -25.49 -0.98 22.95
C VAL A 98 -25.65 0.35 22.21
N ASP A 99 -26.43 1.25 22.80
CA ASP A 99 -26.73 2.59 22.29
C ASP A 99 -25.72 3.61 22.84
N VAL A 100 -24.72 3.96 22.03
CA VAL A 100 -23.70 4.95 22.38
C VAL A 100 -24.14 6.35 21.94
N ASN A 101 -24.99 6.95 22.76
CA ASN A 101 -25.63 8.26 22.54
C ASN A 101 -24.93 9.44 23.24
N LYS A 102 -23.74 9.21 23.80
CA LYS A 102 -22.91 10.20 24.48
C LYS A 102 -21.47 10.09 23.98
N SER A 103 -20.74 11.22 23.96
CA SER A 103 -19.31 11.23 23.64
C SER A 103 -18.53 10.45 24.71
N LEU A 104 -18.21 9.19 24.45
CA LEU A 104 -17.64 8.26 25.42
C LEU A 104 -16.41 7.56 24.85
N THR A 105 -15.57 7.04 25.74
CA THR A 105 -14.46 6.15 25.38
C THR A 105 -14.73 4.75 25.89
N LEU A 106 -15.00 3.80 25.01
CA LEU A 106 -15.22 2.39 25.32
C LEU A 106 -13.94 1.60 24.98
N ILE A 107 -13.38 0.91 25.96
CA ILE A 107 -12.12 0.17 25.83
C ILE A 107 -12.33 -1.25 26.38
N GLY A 108 -12.34 -2.24 25.50
CA GLY A 108 -12.23 -3.64 25.88
C GLY A 108 -10.78 -4.03 26.20
N ASP A 109 -10.60 -5.00 27.10
CA ASP A 109 -9.29 -5.60 27.42
C ASP A 109 -8.54 -6.13 26.18
N GLY A 110 -9.26 -6.42 25.10
CA GLY A 110 -8.72 -6.87 23.82
C GLY A 110 -9.80 -7.55 22.98
N ALA A 111 -9.76 -7.35 21.66
CA ALA A 111 -10.77 -7.93 20.76
C ALA A 111 -10.73 -9.47 20.77
N ASP A 112 -9.62 -10.10 21.17
CA ASP A 112 -9.48 -11.54 21.33
C ASP A 112 -10.15 -12.09 22.60
N VAL A 113 -10.52 -11.24 23.56
CA VAL A 113 -11.03 -11.65 24.88
C VAL A 113 -12.33 -10.97 25.32
N VAL A 114 -12.78 -9.93 24.61
CA VAL A 114 -14.08 -9.26 24.84
C VAL A 114 -14.97 -9.48 23.62
N THR A 115 -16.09 -10.17 23.81
CA THR A 115 -17.12 -10.35 22.78
C THR A 115 -18.39 -9.64 23.18
N VAL A 116 -18.92 -8.80 22.29
CA VAL A 116 -20.27 -8.24 22.38
C VAL A 116 -21.11 -8.91 21.29
N GLN A 117 -22.14 -9.64 21.71
CA GLN A 117 -23.03 -10.36 20.84
C GLN A 117 -24.42 -9.71 20.89
N ALA A 118 -25.03 -9.49 19.73
CA ALA A 118 -26.40 -8.98 19.64
C ALA A 118 -27.36 -9.79 20.53
N GLU A 119 -28.15 -9.11 21.37
CA GLU A 119 -29.27 -9.70 22.10
C GLU A 119 -30.50 -9.83 21.17
N ASP A 120 -30.82 -8.73 20.47
CA ASP A 120 -31.71 -8.71 19.31
C ASP A 120 -30.88 -8.76 18.02
N GLU A 121 -31.00 -9.85 17.29
CA GLU A 121 -30.31 -10.09 16.02
C GLU A 121 -30.82 -9.19 14.86
N TRP A 122 -31.93 -8.48 15.08
CA TRP A 122 -32.56 -7.49 14.19
C TRP A 122 -32.28 -6.06 14.64
N ASP A 123 -31.13 -5.85 15.27
CA ASP A 123 -30.67 -4.55 15.76
C ASP A 123 -29.14 -4.49 15.72
N GLU A 124 -28.58 -3.30 15.75
CA GLU A 124 -27.14 -3.07 15.73
C GLU A 124 -26.47 -3.52 17.05
N VAL A 125 -25.25 -4.07 16.99
CA VAL A 125 -24.55 -4.45 18.25
C VAL A 125 -24.06 -3.21 18.98
N PHE A 126 -23.44 -2.28 18.26
CA PHE A 126 -23.19 -0.92 18.72
C PHE A 126 -23.87 0.07 17.77
N GLU A 127 -24.85 0.82 18.27
CA GLU A 127 -25.42 1.98 17.58
C GLU A 127 -24.78 3.25 18.15
N VAL A 128 -24.02 3.97 17.32
CA VAL A 128 -23.30 5.19 17.69
C VAL A 128 -23.99 6.39 17.06
N THR A 129 -24.62 7.21 17.91
CA THR A 129 -25.36 8.42 17.49
C THR A 129 -24.75 9.72 18.02
N ALA A 130 -23.66 9.63 18.79
CA ALA A 130 -22.93 10.77 19.33
C ALA A 130 -21.56 10.94 18.69
N ASP A 131 -21.17 12.21 18.51
CA ASP A 131 -19.84 12.60 18.05
C ASP A 131 -18.76 12.28 19.11
N TYR A 132 -17.51 12.22 18.66
CA TYR A 132 -16.32 12.05 19.51
C TYR A 132 -16.34 10.77 20.37
N VAL A 133 -16.96 9.71 19.85
CA VAL A 133 -16.94 8.38 20.47
C VAL A 133 -15.67 7.64 20.08
N ASN A 134 -15.04 6.98 21.05
CA ASN A 134 -13.91 6.08 20.83
C ASN A 134 -14.32 4.66 21.20
N ILE A 135 -14.18 3.70 20.28
CA ILE A 135 -14.47 2.28 20.53
C ILE A 135 -13.25 1.44 20.14
N SER A 136 -12.73 0.65 21.08
CA SER A 136 -11.59 -0.21 20.81
C SER A 136 -11.56 -1.49 21.64
N GLY A 137 -10.97 -2.55 21.09
CA GLY A 137 -10.72 -3.79 21.82
C GLY A 137 -11.93 -4.72 21.95
N PHE A 138 -12.88 -4.66 21.00
CA PHE A 138 -14.06 -5.51 21.00
C PHE A 138 -14.10 -6.45 19.79
N THR A 139 -14.55 -7.69 19.99
CA THR A 139 -15.20 -8.47 18.93
C THR A 139 -16.71 -8.24 19.00
N VAL A 140 -17.33 -7.87 17.88
CA VAL A 140 -18.78 -7.63 17.76
C VAL A 140 -19.38 -8.59 16.74
N THR A 141 -20.53 -9.19 17.07
CA THR A 141 -21.12 -10.29 16.29
C THR A 141 -22.61 -10.47 16.53
N GLY A 142 -23.30 -11.23 15.68
CA GLY A 142 -24.57 -11.86 16.02
C GLY A 142 -25.82 -11.27 15.37
N THR A 143 -25.70 -10.30 14.46
CA THR A 143 -26.87 -9.80 13.70
C THR A 143 -27.19 -10.76 12.55
N THR A 144 -28.47 -11.05 12.27
CA THR A 144 -28.89 -12.04 11.27
C THR A 144 -29.72 -11.45 10.12
N SER A 145 -29.59 -10.16 9.86
CA SER A 145 -30.14 -9.49 8.69
C SER A 145 -29.09 -8.63 8.02
N SER A 146 -29.17 -8.47 6.70
CA SER A 146 -28.25 -7.63 5.93
C SER A 146 -28.40 -6.14 6.20
N MET A 147 -29.39 -5.73 6.99
CA MET A 147 -29.66 -4.33 7.34
C MET A 147 -28.89 -3.84 8.55
N TYR A 148 -28.45 -4.74 9.44
CA TYR A 148 -27.85 -4.37 10.73
C TYR A 148 -26.35 -4.58 10.73
N ALA A 149 -25.65 -3.78 11.53
CA ALA A 149 -24.20 -3.80 11.59
C ALA A 149 -23.66 -4.26 12.95
N GLY A 150 -22.44 -4.78 12.95
CA GLY A 150 -21.69 -4.96 14.19
C GLY A 150 -21.34 -3.63 14.84
N ILE A 151 -20.93 -2.63 14.06
CA ILE A 151 -20.74 -1.25 14.52
C ILE A 151 -21.42 -0.32 13.52
N TYR A 152 -22.40 0.44 13.98
CA TYR A 152 -23.14 1.39 13.17
C TYR A 152 -22.91 2.81 13.69
N LEU A 153 -22.54 3.73 12.80
CA LEU A 153 -22.48 5.16 13.06
C LEU A 153 -23.61 5.81 12.27
N ASP A 154 -24.57 6.42 12.98
CA ASP A 154 -25.70 7.16 12.41
C ASP A 154 -25.57 8.64 12.71
N GLY A 155 -25.15 9.40 11.69
CA GLY A 155 -24.92 10.84 11.84
C GLY A 155 -23.85 11.23 12.86
N ALA A 156 -22.95 10.30 13.22
CA ALA A 156 -21.90 10.51 14.20
C ALA A 156 -20.58 10.92 13.54
N ASP A 157 -20.01 12.03 13.98
CA ASP A 157 -18.79 12.61 13.44
C ASP A 157 -17.63 12.58 14.45
N HIS A 158 -16.40 12.64 13.93
CA HIS A 158 -15.17 12.71 14.74
C HIS A 158 -14.95 11.52 15.70
N CYS A 159 -15.55 10.38 15.39
CA CYS A 159 -15.38 9.14 16.13
C CYS A 159 -14.12 8.38 15.68
N ASN A 160 -13.60 7.56 16.59
CA ASN A 160 -12.45 6.70 16.36
C ASN A 160 -12.82 5.25 16.68
N ILE A 161 -12.87 4.43 15.63
CA ILE A 161 -13.14 2.99 15.70
C ILE A 161 -11.82 2.28 15.44
N TYR A 162 -11.23 1.72 16.49
CA TYR A 162 -9.84 1.24 16.44
C TYR A 162 -9.67 -0.16 17.00
N GLY A 163 -9.00 -1.05 16.28
CA GLY A 163 -8.59 -2.35 16.82
C GLY A 163 -9.75 -3.27 17.23
N ASN A 164 -10.87 -3.19 16.52
CA ASN A 164 -12.05 -4.04 16.75
C ASN A 164 -12.15 -5.14 15.69
N THR A 165 -12.84 -6.23 16.02
CA THR A 165 -13.24 -7.27 15.07
C THR A 165 -14.75 -7.24 14.91
N ALA A 166 -15.25 -6.95 13.71
CA ALA A 166 -16.67 -7.04 13.36
C ALA A 166 -16.90 -8.20 12.40
N SER A 167 -17.64 -9.22 12.86
CA SER A 167 -17.81 -10.47 12.10
C SER A 167 -19.17 -11.12 12.34
N ASN A 168 -19.61 -11.94 11.39
CA ASN A 168 -20.92 -12.61 11.44
C ASN A 168 -22.07 -11.61 11.68
N SER A 169 -21.97 -10.42 11.07
CA SER A 169 -23.03 -9.42 11.04
C SER A 169 -23.51 -9.17 9.61
N GLY A 170 -24.63 -8.50 9.40
CA GLY A 170 -25.10 -8.09 8.07
C GLY A 170 -24.06 -7.20 7.37
N VAL A 171 -23.67 -6.14 8.07
CA VAL A 171 -22.51 -5.31 7.76
C VAL A 171 -21.52 -5.36 8.93
N GLY A 172 -20.23 -5.40 8.66
CA GLY A 172 -19.23 -5.35 9.75
C GLY A 172 -19.25 -3.99 10.44
N ILE A 173 -18.86 -2.95 9.71
CA ILE A 173 -18.86 -1.56 10.17
C ILE A 173 -19.61 -0.69 9.15
N TYR A 174 -20.62 0.06 9.59
CA TYR A 174 -21.45 0.88 8.72
C TYR A 174 -21.45 2.36 9.18
N LEU A 175 -21.09 3.26 8.27
CA LEU A 175 -21.17 4.71 8.45
C LEU A 175 -22.30 5.25 7.58
N TYR A 176 -23.40 5.65 8.20
CA TYR A 176 -24.50 6.35 7.54
C TYR A 176 -24.48 7.83 7.92
N SER A 177 -24.37 8.70 6.90
CA SER A 177 -24.34 10.16 7.08
C SER A 177 -23.27 10.62 8.10
N SER A 178 -22.17 9.89 8.21
CA SER A 178 -21.18 10.00 9.30
C SER A 178 -19.82 10.37 8.72
N SER A 179 -19.29 11.52 9.12
CA SER A 179 -18.13 12.18 8.50
C SER A 179 -17.00 12.46 9.49
N ASN A 180 -15.80 12.68 8.97
CA ASN A 180 -14.62 13.00 9.79
C ASN A 180 -14.23 11.92 10.81
N ASN A 181 -14.59 10.66 10.57
CA ASN A 181 -14.28 9.52 11.43
C ASN A 181 -12.98 8.83 11.04
N THR A 182 -12.36 8.14 11.99
CA THR A 182 -11.19 7.30 11.77
C THR A 182 -11.52 5.84 12.06
N LEU A 183 -11.35 4.97 11.07
CA LEU A 183 -11.45 3.53 11.18
C LEU A 183 -10.06 2.95 10.95
N ALA A 184 -9.40 2.51 12.02
CA ALA A 184 -8.02 2.05 11.94
C ALA A 184 -7.79 0.69 12.60
N SER A 185 -7.03 -0.18 11.92
CA SER A 185 -6.63 -1.48 12.45
C SER A 185 -7.80 -2.39 12.87
N ASN A 186 -8.96 -2.25 12.22
CA ASN A 186 -10.11 -3.13 12.45
C ASN A 186 -10.07 -4.35 11.53
N ALA A 187 -10.72 -5.42 11.96
CA ALA A 187 -10.99 -6.62 11.18
C ALA A 187 -12.49 -6.71 10.89
N ALA A 188 -12.93 -6.40 9.66
CA ALA A 188 -14.33 -6.49 9.24
C ALA A 188 -14.52 -7.70 8.32
N ASN A 189 -14.59 -8.88 8.92
CA ASN A 189 -14.44 -10.17 8.22
C ASN A 189 -15.69 -11.04 8.34
N SER A 190 -15.94 -11.87 7.32
CA SER A 190 -17.00 -12.89 7.38
C SER A 190 -18.39 -12.30 7.68
N ASN A 191 -18.68 -11.11 7.15
CA ASN A 191 -19.98 -10.48 7.27
C ASN A 191 -20.88 -10.86 6.10
N GLY A 192 -22.17 -10.93 6.40
CA GLY A 192 -23.26 -11.02 5.47
C GLY A 192 -24.26 -12.10 5.80
N TYR A 193 -25.51 -11.69 5.89
CA TYR A 193 -26.66 -12.59 5.87
C TYR A 193 -27.18 -12.76 4.44
N ALA A 194 -27.55 -13.99 4.08
CA ALA A 194 -28.19 -14.33 2.79
C ALA A 194 -27.52 -13.70 1.55
N GLU A 195 -26.19 -13.82 1.44
CA GLU A 195 -25.39 -13.49 0.24
C GLU A 195 -25.18 -11.98 -0.07
N SER A 196 -25.40 -11.06 0.87
CA SER A 196 -25.28 -9.61 0.60
C SER A 196 -24.46 -8.80 1.62
N GLY A 197 -23.49 -9.43 2.28
CA GLY A 197 -22.71 -8.79 3.33
C GLY A 197 -21.71 -7.76 2.87
N VAL A 198 -21.52 -6.72 3.67
CA VAL A 198 -20.45 -5.73 3.44
C VAL A 198 -19.51 -5.73 4.64
N GLY A 199 -18.20 -5.71 4.39
CA GLY A 199 -17.22 -5.55 5.46
C GLY A 199 -17.32 -4.16 6.10
N ILE A 200 -17.00 -3.12 5.31
CA ILE A 200 -17.11 -1.72 5.71
C ILE A 200 -17.94 -0.94 4.69
N PHE A 201 -19.05 -0.33 5.13
CA PHE A 201 -19.94 0.42 4.26
C PHE A 201 -19.96 1.91 4.63
N LEU A 202 -19.77 2.78 3.63
CA LEU A 202 -19.93 4.23 3.76
C LEU A 202 -21.08 4.67 2.85
N TYR A 203 -22.11 5.25 3.45
CA TYR A 203 -23.26 5.81 2.75
C TYR A 203 -23.45 7.29 3.13
N SER A 204 -23.30 8.19 2.16
CA SER A 204 -23.35 9.65 2.39
C SER A 204 -22.35 10.13 3.46
N SER A 205 -21.19 9.49 3.52
CA SER A 205 -20.21 9.62 4.62
C SER A 205 -18.87 10.12 4.07
N SER A 206 -18.48 11.34 4.43
CA SER A 206 -17.35 12.05 3.81
C SER A 206 -16.19 12.34 4.77
N ASN A 207 -15.01 12.62 4.23
CA ASN A 207 -13.81 13.01 4.99
C ASN A 207 -13.38 11.98 6.06
N ASN A 208 -13.70 10.70 5.88
CA ASN A 208 -13.27 9.63 6.79
C ASN A 208 -11.90 9.08 6.41
N THR A 209 -11.17 8.55 7.38
CA THR A 209 -9.90 7.85 7.18
C THR A 209 -10.06 6.38 7.52
N LEU A 210 -9.83 5.49 6.54
CA LEU A 210 -9.81 4.05 6.70
C LEU A 210 -8.38 3.56 6.48
N MET A 211 -7.69 3.14 7.55
CA MET A 211 -6.31 2.66 7.43
C MET A 211 -6.03 1.33 8.12
N ASN A 212 -5.14 0.53 7.51
CA ASN A 212 -4.65 -0.72 8.10
C ASN A 212 -5.78 -1.70 8.51
N ASN A 213 -6.95 -1.62 7.89
CA ASN A 213 -8.04 -2.54 8.16
C ASN A 213 -7.87 -3.82 7.35
N THR A 214 -8.29 -4.94 7.93
CA THR A 214 -8.40 -6.23 7.26
C THR A 214 -9.87 -6.48 6.96
N VAL A 215 -10.23 -6.72 5.69
CA VAL A 215 -11.62 -6.82 5.24
C VAL A 215 -11.77 -8.00 4.30
N ASN A 216 -12.02 -9.17 4.89
CA ASN A 216 -11.91 -10.45 4.19
C ASN A 216 -13.16 -11.32 4.28
N SER A 217 -13.36 -12.16 3.26
CA SER A 217 -14.37 -13.23 3.27
C SER A 217 -15.79 -12.75 3.54
N ASN A 218 -16.14 -11.52 3.17
CA ASN A 218 -17.50 -11.03 3.27
C ASN A 218 -18.35 -11.56 2.11
N ASN A 219 -19.63 -11.86 2.39
CA ASN A 219 -20.55 -12.48 1.42
C ASN A 219 -20.98 -11.54 0.28
N GLY A 220 -20.55 -10.28 0.29
CA GLY A 220 -20.74 -9.30 -0.77
C GLY A 220 -19.47 -8.48 -0.99
N ASP A 221 -19.56 -7.16 -0.83
CA ASP A 221 -18.43 -6.24 -1.07
C ASP A 221 -17.53 -6.11 0.19
N GLY A 222 -16.22 -5.91 0.01
CA GLY A 222 -15.29 -5.64 1.10
C GLY A 222 -15.50 -4.25 1.69
N ILE A 223 -14.98 -3.23 1.01
CA ILE A 223 -15.27 -1.81 1.31
C ILE A 223 -16.16 -1.23 0.21
N TYR A 224 -17.29 -0.65 0.61
CA TYR A 224 -18.23 -0.03 -0.31
C TYR A 224 -18.45 1.45 0.03
N LEU A 225 -18.25 2.33 -0.95
CA LEU A 225 -18.59 3.76 -0.87
C LEU A 225 -19.78 4.05 -1.79
N MET A 226 -20.84 4.65 -1.23
CA MET A 226 -22.05 4.98 -1.97
C MET A 226 -22.57 6.38 -1.62
N SER A 227 -23.30 6.98 -2.57
CA SER A 227 -24.13 8.18 -2.36
C SER A 227 -23.37 9.40 -1.87
N SER A 228 -22.40 9.89 -2.65
CA SER A 228 -21.59 11.08 -2.34
C SER A 228 -20.73 10.94 -1.08
N SER A 229 -20.20 9.74 -0.83
CA SER A 229 -19.22 9.49 0.23
C SER A 229 -17.84 9.99 -0.22
N ASN A 230 -17.63 11.31 -0.12
CA ASN A 230 -16.52 11.99 -0.78
C ASN A 230 -15.33 12.29 0.15
N ASN A 231 -14.17 12.52 -0.44
CA ASN A 231 -12.93 12.92 0.25
C ASN A 231 -12.48 11.94 1.34
N ASN A 232 -12.83 10.67 1.22
CA ASN A 232 -12.34 9.65 2.13
C ASN A 232 -10.90 9.25 1.76
N ASN A 233 -10.12 8.85 2.75
CA ASN A 233 -8.76 8.35 2.59
C ASN A 233 -8.70 6.87 2.96
N ILE A 234 -8.58 6.00 1.96
CA ILE A 234 -8.54 4.55 2.12
C ILE A 234 -7.10 4.10 1.82
N THR A 235 -6.32 3.85 2.87
CA THR A 235 -4.87 3.57 2.74
C THR A 235 -4.43 2.32 3.49
N ASN A 236 -3.53 1.52 2.92
CA ASN A 236 -2.94 0.33 3.58
C ASN A 236 -3.96 -0.70 4.07
N ASN A 237 -5.14 -0.80 3.46
CA ASN A 237 -6.11 -1.83 3.83
C ASN A 237 -5.80 -3.12 3.07
N THR A 238 -6.04 -4.27 3.71
CA THR A 238 -5.91 -5.60 3.09
C THR A 238 -7.30 -6.19 2.91
N LEU A 239 -7.62 -6.55 1.68
CA LEU A 239 -8.92 -7.07 1.28
C LEU A 239 -8.73 -8.34 0.46
N SER A 240 -9.37 -9.42 0.84
CA SER A 240 -9.33 -10.67 0.08
C SER A 240 -10.61 -11.47 0.24
N ASP A 241 -10.87 -12.34 -0.74
CA ASP A 241 -11.92 -13.35 -0.65
C ASP A 241 -13.34 -12.80 -0.43
N ASN A 242 -13.58 -11.51 -0.69
CA ASN A 242 -14.94 -10.95 -0.67
C ASN A 242 -15.71 -11.45 -1.89
N ALA A 243 -16.97 -11.85 -1.72
CA ALA A 243 -17.71 -12.57 -2.76
C ALA A 243 -17.97 -11.73 -4.02
N TRP A 244 -18.23 -10.42 -3.87
CA TRP A 244 -18.48 -9.51 -4.97
C TRP A 244 -17.22 -8.72 -5.32
N SER A 245 -17.04 -7.50 -4.85
CA SER A 245 -15.83 -6.70 -5.06
C SER A 245 -15.05 -6.57 -3.76
N ASP A 246 -13.72 -6.46 -3.85
CA ASP A 246 -12.95 -6.06 -2.66
C ASP A 246 -13.19 -4.57 -2.38
N LEU A 247 -13.14 -3.73 -3.42
CA LEU A 247 -13.45 -2.32 -3.36
C LEU A 247 -14.57 -1.98 -4.33
N ARG A 248 -15.63 -1.33 -3.86
CA ARG A 248 -16.71 -0.82 -4.70
C ARG A 248 -16.97 0.65 -4.43
N ILE A 249 -17.13 1.41 -5.50
CA ILE A 249 -17.33 2.86 -5.44
C ILE A 249 -18.49 3.23 -6.37
N MET A 250 -19.52 3.86 -5.82
CA MET A 250 -20.68 4.32 -6.57
C MET A 250 -21.02 5.76 -6.20
N ASN A 251 -21.00 6.65 -7.20
CA ASN A 251 -21.31 8.07 -7.05
C ASN A 251 -20.54 8.74 -5.90
N SER A 252 -19.25 8.44 -5.77
CA SER A 252 -18.38 8.92 -4.70
C SER A 252 -16.98 9.18 -5.25
N GLU A 253 -16.24 10.10 -4.64
CA GLU A 253 -14.88 10.49 -5.03
C GLU A 253 -13.96 10.46 -3.81
N SER A 254 -12.87 9.70 -3.85
CA SER A 254 -12.02 9.44 -2.67
C SER A 254 -10.61 9.01 -3.10
N THR A 255 -9.68 8.98 -2.15
CA THR A 255 -8.28 8.60 -2.39
C THR A 255 -8.00 7.18 -1.94
N PHE A 256 -7.29 6.42 -2.78
CA PHE A 256 -6.93 5.02 -2.53
C PHE A 256 -5.43 4.84 -2.74
N ARG A 257 -4.72 4.48 -1.67
CA ARG A 257 -3.27 4.25 -1.71
C ARG A 257 -2.88 2.95 -1.02
N ASP A 258 -1.99 2.21 -1.65
CA ASP A 258 -1.30 1.07 -1.05
C ASP A 258 -2.25 0.02 -0.45
N ASN A 259 -3.44 -0.14 -1.04
CA ASN A 259 -4.39 -1.15 -0.61
C ASN A 259 -4.06 -2.47 -1.28
N THR A 260 -4.07 -3.56 -0.53
CA THR A 260 -3.68 -4.89 -1.01
C THR A 260 -4.91 -5.75 -1.22
N LEU A 261 -5.18 -6.10 -2.48
CA LEU A 261 -6.32 -6.88 -2.92
C LEU A 261 -5.86 -8.28 -3.33
N SER A 262 -6.18 -9.30 -2.54
CA SER A 262 -5.69 -10.69 -2.74
C SER A 262 -4.18 -10.75 -3.04
N GLY A 263 -3.36 -10.05 -2.25
CA GLY A 263 -1.90 -10.00 -2.40
C GLY A 263 -1.37 -9.00 -3.43
N THR A 264 -2.24 -8.35 -4.22
CA THR A 264 -1.86 -7.31 -5.18
C THR A 264 -2.03 -5.93 -4.57
N THR A 265 -0.92 -5.25 -4.28
CA THR A 265 -0.93 -3.86 -3.77
C THR A 265 -1.14 -2.86 -4.89
N ILE A 266 -2.13 -1.98 -4.71
CA ILE A 266 -2.55 -0.99 -5.70
C ILE A 266 -2.78 0.40 -5.11
N SER A 267 -2.56 1.38 -5.96
CA SER A 267 -2.96 2.78 -5.78
C SER A 267 -3.69 3.23 -7.04
N PHE A 268 -4.71 4.08 -6.94
CA PHE A 268 -5.41 4.52 -8.15
C PHE A 268 -6.12 5.86 -8.02
N THR A 269 -6.34 6.48 -9.17
CA THR A 269 -7.32 7.56 -9.37
C THR A 269 -8.37 7.09 -10.37
N TYR A 270 -9.55 7.70 -10.36
CA TYR A 270 -10.67 7.25 -11.16
C TYR A 270 -11.68 8.37 -11.37
N VAL A 271 -12.61 8.15 -12.29
CA VAL A 271 -13.84 8.93 -12.43
C VAL A 271 -15.01 7.96 -12.56
N GLY A 272 -16.15 8.35 -12.02
CA GLY A 272 -17.38 7.56 -12.05
C GLY A 272 -17.37 6.40 -11.05
N GLY A 273 -18.43 5.59 -11.10
CA GLY A 273 -18.51 4.36 -10.34
C GLY A 273 -17.63 3.26 -10.93
N VAL A 274 -16.83 2.63 -10.07
CA VAL A 274 -15.91 1.54 -10.41
C VAL A 274 -15.87 0.51 -9.29
N SER A 275 -15.51 -0.73 -9.61
CA SER A 275 -15.15 -1.71 -8.58
C SER A 275 -13.90 -2.50 -8.96
N LEU A 276 -13.14 -2.91 -7.94
CA LEU A 276 -11.90 -3.65 -8.05
C LEU A 276 -11.97 -4.92 -7.20
N LYS A 277 -11.39 -6.01 -7.72
CA LYS A 277 -11.26 -7.27 -7.01
C LYS A 277 -9.90 -7.91 -7.32
N GLY A 278 -9.20 -8.38 -6.29
CA GLY A 278 -8.02 -9.21 -6.47
C GLY A 278 -8.37 -10.58 -7.04
N VAL A 279 -7.44 -11.19 -7.78
CA VAL A 279 -7.66 -12.52 -8.37
C VAL A 279 -6.71 -13.53 -7.73
N GLY A 280 -7.26 -14.47 -6.96
CA GLY A 280 -6.49 -15.55 -6.34
C GLY A 280 -6.13 -16.71 -7.28
N SER A 281 -6.82 -16.84 -8.43
CA SER A 281 -6.56 -17.88 -9.44
C SER A 281 -6.60 -17.30 -10.85
N PRO A 282 -5.46 -16.80 -11.37
CA PRO A 282 -5.41 -16.09 -12.65
C PRO A 282 -5.43 -17.02 -13.88
N ALA A 283 -5.66 -16.42 -15.05
CA ALA A 283 -5.47 -17.08 -16.34
C ALA A 283 -3.97 -17.34 -16.62
N PRO A 284 -3.62 -18.30 -17.51
CA PRO A 284 -2.24 -18.53 -17.92
C PRO A 284 -1.59 -17.26 -18.51
N ASP A 285 -0.26 -17.16 -18.41
CA ASP A 285 0.50 -16.00 -18.86
C ASP A 285 0.34 -15.72 -20.38
N PRO A 286 0.52 -14.45 -20.81
CA PRO A 286 0.57 -14.12 -22.24
C PRO A 286 1.70 -14.86 -22.96
N THR A 287 1.47 -15.29 -24.22
CA THR A 287 2.51 -15.98 -25.00
C THR A 287 3.78 -15.15 -25.12
N GLY A 288 4.91 -15.68 -24.63
CA GLY A 288 6.22 -15.02 -24.68
C GLY A 288 6.49 -14.03 -23.54
N TRP A 289 5.58 -13.93 -22.57
CA TRP A 289 5.67 -13.07 -21.40
C TRP A 289 5.36 -13.88 -20.14
N ASN A 290 5.78 -13.39 -18.98
CA ASN A 290 5.33 -13.91 -17.70
C ASN A 290 4.76 -12.77 -16.87
N THR A 291 3.63 -13.02 -16.21
CA THR A 291 3.08 -12.06 -15.25
C THR A 291 3.93 -12.03 -13.99
N ILE A 292 3.91 -10.90 -13.27
CA ILE A 292 4.60 -10.75 -11.98
C ILE A 292 3.76 -11.25 -10.80
N GLY A 293 2.77 -12.12 -11.05
CA GLY A 293 1.90 -12.67 -10.01
C GLY A 293 0.83 -11.71 -9.46
N LYS A 294 0.62 -10.55 -10.10
CA LYS A 294 -0.32 -9.50 -9.65
C LYS A 294 -1.50 -9.35 -10.59
N PHE A 295 -2.71 -9.38 -10.06
CA PHE A 295 -3.94 -9.45 -10.86
C PHE A 295 -5.09 -8.70 -10.23
N ILE A 296 -5.74 -7.86 -11.04
CA ILE A 296 -6.92 -7.09 -10.63
C ILE A 296 -8.01 -7.22 -11.68
N ILE A 297 -9.21 -7.59 -11.25
CA ILE A 297 -10.44 -7.37 -12.02
C ILE A 297 -10.90 -5.95 -11.75
N ALA A 298 -11.04 -5.15 -12.80
CA ALA A 298 -11.73 -3.87 -12.75
C ALA A 298 -13.08 -4.01 -13.44
N THR A 299 -14.14 -3.49 -12.82
CA THR A 299 -15.50 -3.49 -13.36
C THR A 299 -16.06 -2.07 -13.45
N ASN A 300 -16.70 -1.78 -14.57
CA ASN A 300 -17.37 -0.50 -14.76
C ASN A 300 -18.73 -0.50 -14.02
N GLN A 301 -18.99 0.50 -13.19
CA GLN A 301 -20.28 0.68 -12.50
C GLN A 301 -21.07 1.89 -13.05
N SER A 302 -20.54 2.67 -13.99
CA SER A 302 -21.23 3.86 -14.53
C SER A 302 -20.77 4.27 -15.94
N ALA A 303 -21.62 5.01 -16.65
CA ALA A 303 -21.25 5.50 -17.97
C ALA A 303 -20.07 6.49 -17.89
N GLY A 304 -19.04 6.30 -18.73
CA GLY A 304 -17.89 7.20 -18.81
C GLY A 304 -16.83 7.01 -17.72
N ALA A 305 -16.94 5.95 -16.89
CA ALA A 305 -15.93 5.68 -15.88
C ALA A 305 -14.56 5.32 -16.48
N TRP A 306 -13.49 5.64 -15.74
CA TRP A 306 -12.13 5.22 -16.05
C TRP A 306 -11.31 5.09 -14.75
N ILE A 307 -10.22 4.33 -14.78
CA ILE A 307 -9.30 4.16 -13.64
C ILE A 307 -7.86 4.33 -14.13
N PHE A 308 -7.07 5.18 -13.50
CA PHE A 308 -5.62 5.11 -13.60
C PHE A 308 -5.09 4.26 -12.45
N LEU A 309 -4.79 2.99 -12.76
CA LEU A 309 -4.45 1.95 -11.79
C LEU A 309 -2.94 1.72 -11.77
N ASN A 310 -2.34 1.83 -10.59
CA ASN A 310 -0.94 1.52 -10.33
C ASN A 310 -0.83 0.22 -9.52
N PHE A 311 0.06 -0.65 -9.96
CA PHE A 311 0.48 -1.87 -9.28
C PHE A 311 1.86 -1.64 -8.66
N SER A 312 1.98 -1.88 -7.36
CA SER A 312 3.27 -1.88 -6.68
C SER A 312 3.90 -3.27 -6.74
N TYR A 313 5.20 -3.33 -7.00
CA TYR A 313 5.97 -4.57 -7.04
C TYR A 313 7.25 -4.48 -6.20
N SER A 314 8.05 -5.55 -6.24
CA SER A 314 9.34 -5.66 -5.59
C SER A 314 10.26 -6.55 -6.41
N GLY A 315 11.57 -6.54 -6.15
CA GLY A 315 12.52 -7.40 -6.87
C GLY A 315 12.21 -8.90 -6.82
N SER A 316 11.49 -9.39 -5.80
CA SER A 316 11.05 -10.80 -5.75
C SER A 316 9.95 -11.13 -6.76
N ASP A 317 9.22 -10.13 -7.26
CA ASP A 317 8.17 -10.31 -8.28
C ASP A 317 8.76 -10.42 -9.70
N LEU A 318 10.04 -10.07 -9.88
CA LEU A 318 10.72 -9.91 -11.18
C LEU A 318 11.75 -10.99 -11.48
N VAL A 319 11.77 -12.10 -10.73
CA VAL A 319 12.79 -13.14 -10.88
C VAL A 319 12.80 -13.70 -12.32
N GLY A 320 13.88 -13.43 -13.05
CA GLY A 320 14.05 -13.88 -14.44
C GLY A 320 13.32 -13.05 -15.48
N LEU A 321 12.85 -11.84 -15.14
CA LEU A 321 12.11 -10.94 -16.01
C LEU A 321 12.86 -9.63 -16.22
N ASP A 322 12.62 -9.01 -17.38
CA ASP A 322 13.15 -7.68 -17.66
C ASP A 322 12.19 -6.59 -17.16
N GLU A 323 12.59 -5.95 -16.07
CA GLU A 323 11.85 -4.86 -15.46
C GLU A 323 11.61 -3.68 -16.42
N SER A 324 12.58 -3.39 -17.29
CA SER A 324 12.51 -2.22 -18.19
C SER A 324 11.42 -2.33 -19.27
N SER A 325 10.90 -3.55 -19.48
CA SER A 325 9.80 -3.84 -20.39
C SER A 325 8.50 -4.21 -19.66
N LEU A 326 8.43 -4.03 -18.34
CA LEU A 326 7.23 -4.31 -17.56
C LEU A 326 6.07 -3.42 -17.99
N GLU A 327 4.95 -4.05 -18.31
CA GLU A 327 3.74 -3.35 -18.76
C GLU A 327 2.47 -4.06 -18.29
N VAL A 328 1.38 -3.30 -18.17
CA VAL A 328 0.08 -3.86 -17.80
C VAL A 328 -0.64 -4.37 -19.04
N TRP A 329 -1.02 -5.65 -18.99
CA TRP A 329 -1.81 -6.35 -19.99
C TRP A 329 -3.27 -6.43 -19.58
N LYS A 330 -4.17 -6.51 -20.57
CA LYS A 330 -5.61 -6.75 -20.38
C LYS A 330 -5.97 -8.13 -20.89
N HIS A 331 -6.70 -8.91 -20.10
CA HIS A 331 -7.27 -10.18 -20.56
C HIS A 331 -8.69 -9.95 -21.08
N ASN A 332 -9.02 -10.36 -22.31
CA ASN A 332 -10.35 -10.14 -22.89
C ASN A 332 -11.35 -11.30 -22.68
N GLY A 333 -11.00 -12.25 -21.80
CA GLY A 333 -11.76 -13.48 -21.56
C GLY A 333 -11.26 -14.67 -22.37
N THR A 334 -10.41 -14.46 -23.38
CA THR A 334 -9.78 -15.55 -24.16
C THR A 334 -8.27 -15.38 -24.26
N ASN A 335 -7.79 -14.16 -24.52
CA ASN A 335 -6.38 -13.86 -24.71
C ASN A 335 -5.99 -12.61 -23.92
N TRP A 336 -4.71 -12.51 -23.58
CA TRP A 336 -4.07 -11.27 -23.19
C TRP A 336 -3.84 -10.40 -24.44
N ILE A 337 -4.23 -9.13 -24.36
CA ILE A 337 -4.16 -8.17 -25.46
C ILE A 337 -3.64 -6.82 -24.98
N GLU A 338 -3.06 -6.09 -25.93
CA GLU A 338 -2.63 -4.72 -25.73
C GLU A 338 -3.73 -3.71 -26.09
N ASP A 339 -4.80 -3.64 -25.28
CA ASP A 339 -5.97 -2.79 -25.54
C ASP A 339 -6.66 -2.33 -24.25
N GLY A 340 -7.49 -1.28 -24.34
CA GLY A 340 -8.36 -0.83 -23.26
C GLY A 340 -7.80 0.32 -22.44
N TRP A 341 -6.79 1.01 -22.96
CA TRP A 341 -6.24 2.24 -22.42
C TRP A 341 -6.19 3.36 -23.45
N ASN A 342 -6.22 4.61 -22.97
CA ASN A 342 -6.14 5.80 -23.81
C ASN A 342 -4.67 6.15 -24.19
N GLY A 343 -3.90 5.15 -24.65
CA GLY A 343 -2.50 5.30 -25.04
C GLY A 343 -1.52 5.63 -23.89
N THR A 344 -1.93 5.56 -22.63
CA THR A 344 -1.10 5.94 -21.47
C THR A 344 -0.80 4.71 -20.60
N ARG A 345 0.45 4.28 -20.64
CA ARG A 345 1.07 3.35 -19.68
C ARG A 345 2.10 4.12 -18.86
N TYR A 346 2.39 3.61 -17.68
CA TYR A 346 3.33 4.19 -16.74
C TYR A 346 4.23 3.09 -16.20
N LEU A 347 5.54 3.33 -16.18
CA LEU A 347 6.51 2.48 -15.52
C LEU A 347 7.50 3.39 -14.80
N ASP A 348 7.70 3.11 -13.52
CA ASP A 348 8.62 3.78 -12.62
C ASP A 348 9.38 2.70 -11.86
N THR A 349 10.57 2.39 -12.37
CA THR A 349 11.48 1.36 -11.83
C THR A 349 12.21 1.82 -10.57
N GLU A 350 12.23 3.13 -10.26
CA GLU A 350 12.79 3.61 -9.00
C GLU A 350 11.75 3.50 -7.87
N GLY A 351 10.48 3.73 -8.20
CA GLY A 351 9.36 3.58 -7.28
C GLY A 351 8.76 2.18 -7.18
N ASP A 352 9.25 1.21 -7.95
CA ASP A 352 8.68 -0.13 -8.11
C ASP A 352 7.17 -0.11 -8.47
N VAL A 353 6.78 0.74 -9.42
CA VAL A 353 5.38 0.92 -9.85
C VAL A 353 5.21 0.79 -11.35
N VAL A 354 4.19 0.04 -11.76
CA VAL A 354 3.72 -0.04 -13.15
C VAL A 354 2.22 0.22 -13.19
N GLY A 355 1.76 1.01 -14.15
CA GLY A 355 0.38 1.49 -14.19
C GLY A 355 -0.20 1.69 -15.58
N VAL A 356 -1.52 1.81 -15.63
CA VAL A 356 -2.28 1.95 -16.88
C VAL A 356 -3.57 2.75 -16.66
N ASN A 357 -3.95 3.55 -17.67
CA ASN A 357 -5.24 4.23 -17.69
C ASN A 357 -6.32 3.36 -18.34
N ILE A 358 -7.12 2.67 -17.53
CA ILE A 358 -8.21 1.76 -17.92
C ILE A 358 -9.44 2.55 -18.36
N THR A 359 -9.84 2.37 -19.62
CA THR A 359 -11.10 2.88 -20.19
C THR A 359 -12.00 1.75 -20.70
N SER A 360 -11.48 0.53 -20.79
CA SER A 360 -12.24 -0.68 -21.10
C SER A 360 -11.94 -1.78 -20.06
N PHE A 361 -12.91 -2.02 -19.20
CA PHE A 361 -12.79 -2.78 -17.96
C PHE A 361 -12.73 -4.30 -18.19
N SER A 362 -11.82 -4.98 -17.49
CA SER A 362 -11.63 -6.43 -17.53
C SER A 362 -10.64 -6.89 -16.44
N VAL A 363 -9.92 -7.99 -16.67
CA VAL A 363 -8.78 -8.42 -15.84
C VAL A 363 -7.50 -7.77 -16.35
N PHE A 364 -6.66 -7.30 -15.42
CA PHE A 364 -5.39 -6.65 -15.70
C PHE A 364 -4.28 -7.30 -14.89
N ALA A 365 -3.11 -7.45 -15.51
CA ALA A 365 -1.92 -7.98 -14.88
C ALA A 365 -0.68 -7.34 -15.48
N PRO A 366 0.30 -6.91 -14.67
CA PRO A 366 1.61 -6.57 -15.16
C PRO A 366 2.39 -7.83 -15.58
N ALA A 367 3.05 -7.75 -16.73
CA ALA A 367 3.88 -8.82 -17.26
C ALA A 367 5.12 -8.23 -17.92
N ALA A 368 6.17 -9.04 -17.97
CA ALA A 368 7.42 -8.76 -18.68
C ALA A 368 7.86 -10.01 -19.48
N PRO A 369 8.58 -9.84 -20.60
CA PRO A 369 9.25 -10.96 -21.24
C PRO A 369 10.30 -11.56 -20.30
N PRO A 370 10.68 -12.84 -20.52
CA PRO A 370 11.87 -13.39 -19.89
C PRO A 370 13.08 -12.47 -20.12
N GLY A 371 13.78 -12.11 -19.05
CA GLY A 371 15.04 -11.37 -19.16
C GLY A 371 16.09 -12.23 -19.88
N ILE A 372 16.94 -11.60 -20.69
CA ILE A 372 18.09 -12.30 -21.27
C ILE A 372 19.19 -12.31 -20.19
N THR A 373 19.65 -13.49 -19.80
CA THR A 373 20.69 -13.60 -18.76
C THR A 373 22.08 -13.29 -19.33
N CYS A 374 22.96 -12.78 -18.48
CA CYS A 374 24.38 -12.61 -18.75
C CYS A 374 25.20 -13.39 -17.72
N ASP A 375 25.49 -14.65 -18.04
CA ASP A 375 26.01 -15.63 -17.07
C ASP A 375 27.44 -15.34 -16.57
N CYS A 376 28.15 -14.36 -17.13
CA CYS A 376 29.56 -14.09 -16.83
C CYS A 376 29.86 -12.65 -16.42
N GLY A 377 28.87 -11.76 -16.37
CA GLY A 377 29.11 -10.33 -16.12
C GLY A 377 27.83 -9.50 -15.95
N ASN A 378 28.00 -8.18 -15.84
CA ASN A 378 26.91 -7.21 -15.71
C ASN A 378 26.28 -6.87 -17.07
N ILE A 379 27.09 -6.90 -18.14
CA ILE A 379 26.68 -6.60 -19.51
C ILE A 379 27.17 -7.74 -20.41
N CYS A 380 26.34 -8.23 -21.32
CA CYS A 380 26.72 -9.17 -22.36
C CYS A 380 26.59 -8.51 -23.73
N VAL A 381 27.48 -8.92 -24.64
CA VAL A 381 27.61 -8.39 -25.99
C VAL A 381 27.63 -9.56 -26.97
N ASN A 382 26.88 -9.45 -28.05
CA ASN A 382 26.99 -10.33 -29.20
C ASN A 382 27.18 -9.50 -30.48
N GLN A 383 27.37 -10.16 -31.62
CA GLN A 383 27.66 -9.48 -32.89
C GLN A 383 26.59 -8.50 -33.39
N THR A 384 25.40 -8.51 -32.79
CA THR A 384 24.26 -7.68 -33.21
C THR A 384 23.85 -6.63 -32.18
N GLY A 385 24.50 -6.57 -31.01
CA GLY A 385 24.04 -5.73 -29.91
C GLY A 385 24.55 -6.14 -28.54
N TRP A 386 23.98 -5.55 -27.50
CA TRP A 386 24.36 -5.78 -26.10
C TRP A 386 23.16 -5.69 -25.15
N TRP A 387 23.25 -6.29 -23.97
CA TRP A 387 22.23 -6.23 -22.92
C TRP A 387 22.87 -6.27 -21.54
N ARG A 388 22.25 -5.63 -20.55
CA ARG A 388 22.57 -5.89 -19.15
C ARG A 388 21.92 -7.20 -18.71
N ASP A 389 22.52 -7.88 -17.75
CA ASP A 389 21.92 -9.08 -17.15
C ASP A 389 20.48 -8.80 -16.71
N GLY A 390 19.54 -9.62 -17.18
CA GLY A 390 18.11 -9.45 -16.89
C GLY A 390 17.43 -8.31 -17.64
N SER A 391 18.05 -7.71 -18.67
CA SER A 391 17.49 -6.57 -19.42
C SER A 391 17.14 -6.91 -20.89
N THR A 392 16.61 -5.92 -21.62
CA THR A 392 16.34 -6.01 -23.06
C THR A 392 17.64 -5.98 -23.89
N PHE A 393 17.54 -6.58 -25.08
CA PHE A 393 18.60 -6.55 -26.09
C PHE A 393 18.65 -5.22 -26.85
N ASN A 394 19.78 -4.52 -26.79
CA ASN A 394 20.05 -3.28 -27.51
C ASN A 394 20.77 -3.59 -28.82
N VAL A 395 20.05 -3.54 -29.95
CA VAL A 395 20.64 -3.74 -31.29
C VAL A 395 21.63 -2.61 -31.59
N ASN A 396 22.86 -2.95 -31.97
CA ASN A 396 23.89 -1.98 -32.30
C ASN A 396 24.90 -2.55 -33.31
N GLY A 397 25.41 -1.69 -34.21
CA GLY A 397 26.41 -2.07 -35.22
C GLY A 397 27.85 -2.08 -34.69
N THR A 398 28.11 -1.36 -33.60
CA THR A 398 29.36 -1.33 -32.82
C THR A 398 29.07 -1.74 -31.37
N PRO A 399 28.67 -3.00 -31.14
CA PRO A 399 28.06 -3.41 -29.89
C PRO A 399 29.04 -3.44 -28.69
N ILE A 400 30.35 -3.63 -28.89
CA ILE A 400 31.32 -3.57 -27.79
C ILE A 400 31.46 -2.12 -27.30
N GLN A 401 31.61 -1.15 -28.20
CA GLN A 401 31.70 0.26 -27.82
C GLN A 401 30.42 0.74 -27.11
N ALA A 402 29.26 0.40 -27.66
CA ALA A 402 27.98 0.81 -27.08
C ALA A 402 27.76 0.25 -25.66
N ALA A 403 28.24 -0.97 -25.40
CA ALA A 403 28.23 -1.54 -24.05
C ALA A 403 29.13 -0.77 -23.09
N ILE A 404 30.33 -0.36 -23.51
CA ILE A 404 31.26 0.44 -22.69
C ILE A 404 30.68 1.84 -22.41
N ASP A 405 30.09 2.49 -23.41
CA ASP A 405 29.44 3.79 -23.26
C ASP A 405 28.30 3.74 -22.23
N SER A 406 27.65 2.58 -22.11
CA SER A 406 26.54 2.32 -21.18
C SER A 406 26.98 1.75 -19.84
N ALA A 407 28.24 1.34 -19.69
CA ALA A 407 28.80 0.79 -18.46
C ALA A 407 29.02 1.85 -17.38
N THR A 408 28.96 1.44 -16.11
CA THR A 408 29.39 2.21 -14.94
C THR A 408 30.75 1.71 -14.44
N ASP A 409 31.45 2.51 -13.65
CA ASP A 409 32.73 2.10 -13.06
C ASP A 409 32.56 0.84 -12.20
N GLY A 410 33.32 -0.21 -12.51
CA GLY A 410 33.30 -1.51 -11.86
C GLY A 410 32.55 -2.60 -12.64
N ASP A 411 31.82 -2.25 -13.70
CA ASP A 411 31.06 -3.22 -14.49
C ASP A 411 31.98 -4.28 -15.15
N THR A 412 31.47 -5.50 -15.25
CA THR A 412 32.03 -6.57 -16.08
C THR A 412 31.21 -6.71 -17.36
N ILE A 413 31.86 -6.53 -18.52
CA ILE A 413 31.29 -6.70 -19.85
C ILE A 413 31.80 -8.01 -20.44
N CYS A 414 30.89 -8.90 -20.79
CA CYS A 414 31.16 -10.15 -21.48
C CYS A 414 30.90 -10.02 -22.97
N VAL A 415 31.82 -10.49 -23.79
CA VAL A 415 31.68 -10.50 -25.25
C VAL A 415 31.65 -11.93 -25.74
N TRP A 416 30.51 -12.32 -26.30
CA TRP A 416 30.29 -13.68 -26.78
C TRP A 416 31.10 -14.00 -28.03
N ASN A 417 31.27 -15.29 -28.31
CA ASN A 417 31.91 -15.77 -29.53
C ASN A 417 31.41 -15.01 -30.78
N GLY A 418 32.35 -14.68 -31.67
CA GLY A 418 32.02 -13.88 -32.85
C GLY A 418 33.17 -13.05 -33.39
N SER A 419 32.89 -12.43 -34.55
CA SER A 419 33.75 -11.43 -35.16
C SER A 419 33.08 -10.07 -35.09
N TYR A 420 33.78 -9.10 -34.51
CA TYR A 420 33.35 -7.73 -34.29
C TYR A 420 34.22 -6.80 -35.14
N ILE A 421 33.63 -5.76 -35.74
CA ILE A 421 34.35 -4.78 -36.55
C ILE A 421 34.14 -3.41 -35.91
N GLU A 422 35.09 -2.99 -35.08
CA GLU A 422 34.98 -1.82 -34.22
C GLU A 422 36.39 -1.29 -33.87
N ASN A 423 36.52 0.02 -33.64
CA ASN A 423 37.61 0.61 -32.87
C ASN A 423 37.05 0.92 -31.48
N VAL A 424 37.64 0.36 -30.42
CA VAL A 424 37.05 0.33 -29.08
C VAL A 424 37.81 1.23 -28.11
N ASP A 425 37.14 2.25 -27.59
CA ASP A 425 37.62 3.15 -26.55
C ASP A 425 37.12 2.69 -25.17
N VAL A 426 38.05 2.57 -24.22
CA VAL A 426 37.79 2.16 -22.83
C VAL A 426 38.15 3.29 -21.85
N PRO A 427 37.29 4.31 -21.71
CA PRO A 427 37.55 5.48 -20.86
C PRO A 427 37.04 5.33 -19.43
N LYS A 428 36.55 4.16 -19.03
CA LYS A 428 35.96 3.88 -17.71
C LYS A 428 36.63 2.70 -17.03
N ARG A 429 36.55 2.62 -15.71
CA ARG A 429 37.13 1.50 -14.94
C ARG A 429 36.21 0.29 -15.09
N LEU A 430 36.61 -0.72 -15.86
CA LEU A 430 35.74 -1.88 -16.10
C LEU A 430 36.56 -3.15 -16.38
N THR A 431 35.88 -4.30 -16.36
CA THR A 431 36.43 -5.57 -16.79
C THR A 431 35.76 -6.00 -18.09
N LEU A 432 36.52 -6.15 -19.18
CA LEU A 432 36.04 -6.59 -20.49
C LEU A 432 36.58 -8.01 -20.77
N ILE A 433 35.68 -8.98 -20.91
CA ILE A 433 36.01 -10.41 -21.02
C ILE A 433 35.37 -10.98 -22.28
N GLY A 434 36.16 -11.46 -23.22
CA GLY A 434 35.66 -12.29 -24.32
C GLY A 434 35.55 -13.77 -23.88
N ASP A 435 34.61 -14.51 -24.46
CA ASP A 435 34.43 -15.96 -24.27
C ASP A 435 35.74 -16.78 -24.42
N GLY A 436 36.67 -16.27 -25.22
CA GLY A 436 37.99 -16.84 -25.44
C GLY A 436 38.68 -16.20 -26.62
N ALA A 437 40.00 -15.99 -26.53
CA ALA A 437 40.76 -15.33 -27.60
C ALA A 437 40.77 -16.15 -28.90
N ASP A 438 40.49 -17.44 -28.84
CA ASP A 438 40.33 -18.35 -29.98
C ASP A 438 38.98 -18.21 -30.69
N VAL A 439 37.96 -17.63 -30.04
CA VAL A 439 36.59 -17.53 -30.56
C VAL A 439 36.04 -16.11 -30.65
N VAL A 440 36.68 -15.12 -30.02
CA VAL A 440 36.30 -13.70 -30.09
C VAL A 440 37.36 -12.92 -30.85
N THR A 441 37.01 -12.40 -32.03
CA THR A 441 37.89 -11.53 -32.82
C THR A 441 37.33 -10.13 -32.90
N VAL A 442 38.13 -9.12 -32.50
CA VAL A 442 37.81 -7.70 -32.73
C VAL A 442 38.76 -7.17 -33.80
N ARG A 443 38.19 -6.67 -34.90
CA ARG A 443 38.92 -6.12 -36.02
C ARG A 443 38.68 -4.62 -36.08
N ALA A 444 39.75 -3.84 -36.21
CA ALA A 444 39.64 -2.40 -36.43
C ALA A 444 38.72 -2.08 -37.62
N GLU A 445 37.75 -1.20 -37.42
CA GLU A 445 36.92 -0.65 -38.48
C GLU A 445 37.74 0.33 -39.34
N ASP A 446 38.38 1.30 -38.69
CA ASP A 446 39.44 2.12 -39.24
C ASP A 446 40.81 1.48 -38.97
N ILE A 447 41.42 0.95 -40.03
CA ILE A 447 42.74 0.32 -39.97
C ILE A 447 43.87 1.30 -39.62
N SER A 448 43.63 2.61 -39.70
CA SER A 448 44.61 3.63 -39.32
C SER A 448 44.57 4.01 -37.85
N ASP A 449 43.70 3.35 -37.07
CA ASP A 449 43.48 3.59 -35.64
C ASP A 449 43.68 2.32 -34.78
N HIS A 450 43.50 2.42 -33.46
CA HIS A 450 43.60 1.29 -32.52
C HIS A 450 42.44 0.31 -32.64
N VAL A 451 42.68 -0.96 -32.27
CA VAL A 451 41.57 -1.89 -32.00
C VAL A 451 40.98 -1.61 -30.62
N PHE A 452 41.83 -1.43 -29.62
CA PHE A 452 41.47 -1.03 -28.26
C PHE A 452 42.35 0.14 -27.82
N GLU A 453 41.74 1.24 -27.37
CA GLU A 453 42.39 2.35 -26.67
C GLU A 453 41.89 2.39 -25.23
N VAL A 454 42.82 2.25 -24.28
CA VAL A 454 42.50 2.26 -22.86
C VAL A 454 43.01 3.58 -22.28
N THR A 455 42.09 4.41 -21.79
CA THR A 455 42.41 5.73 -21.20
C THR A 455 42.05 5.84 -19.72
N ALA A 456 41.36 4.84 -19.16
CA ALA A 456 41.09 4.75 -17.73
C ALA A 456 42.06 3.82 -16.98
N ASP A 457 42.31 4.15 -15.71
CA ASP A 457 42.99 3.26 -14.77
C ASP A 457 42.10 2.07 -14.40
N TYR A 458 42.70 0.97 -13.94
CA TYR A 458 42.00 -0.22 -13.43
C TYR A 458 41.07 -0.90 -14.45
N VAL A 459 41.47 -0.91 -15.71
CA VAL A 459 40.81 -1.67 -16.78
C VAL A 459 41.44 -3.05 -16.91
N ASN A 460 40.61 -4.10 -16.92
CA ASN A 460 41.04 -5.47 -17.21
C ASN A 460 40.44 -5.91 -18.55
N ILE A 461 41.27 -6.31 -19.53
CA ILE A 461 40.80 -6.83 -20.82
C ILE A 461 41.39 -8.23 -21.03
N SER A 462 40.56 -9.21 -21.37
CA SER A 462 41.00 -10.59 -21.61
C SER A 462 40.07 -11.33 -22.57
N GLY A 463 40.55 -12.39 -23.23
CA GLY A 463 39.69 -13.26 -24.05
C GLY A 463 39.43 -12.77 -25.48
N PHE A 464 40.28 -11.91 -26.04
CA PHE A 464 40.13 -11.36 -27.40
C PHE A 464 41.34 -11.65 -28.28
N THR A 465 41.09 -11.91 -29.57
CA THR A 465 42.06 -11.70 -30.64
C THR A 465 41.80 -10.34 -31.30
N ALA A 466 42.75 -9.41 -31.18
CA ALA A 466 42.67 -8.07 -31.78
C ALA A 466 43.43 -8.02 -33.12
N THR A 467 42.81 -7.52 -34.20
CA THR A 467 43.41 -7.52 -35.56
C THR A 467 43.07 -6.26 -36.36
N GLY A 468 43.77 -6.04 -37.48
CA GLY A 468 43.37 -5.06 -38.50
C GLY A 468 43.97 -3.66 -38.38
N ALA A 469 44.50 -3.28 -37.22
CA ALA A 469 45.21 -2.00 -37.04
C ALA A 469 46.59 -1.99 -37.70
N ALA A 470 46.92 -0.93 -38.45
CA ALA A 470 48.23 -0.71 -39.05
C ALA A 470 49.26 -0.23 -38.00
N THR A 471 50.53 -0.61 -38.17
CA THR A 471 51.61 -0.11 -37.30
C THR A 471 51.78 1.40 -37.54
N PRO A 472 51.70 2.26 -36.49
CA PRO A 472 52.03 2.03 -35.08
C PRO A 472 50.85 1.84 -34.07
N TYR A 473 49.60 1.69 -34.49
CA TYR A 473 48.42 1.84 -33.60
C TYR A 473 47.89 0.53 -33.00
N ALA A 474 48.56 -0.60 -33.22
CA ALA A 474 48.05 -1.93 -32.88
C ALA A 474 47.89 -2.26 -31.38
N THR A 475 48.31 -1.39 -30.46
CA THR A 475 48.02 -1.41 -29.00
C THR A 475 48.78 -0.27 -28.33
N LYS A 476 48.11 0.86 -28.08
CA LYS A 476 48.69 1.95 -27.28
C LYS A 476 48.17 1.80 -25.84
N ALA A 477 48.85 1.00 -25.04
CA ALA A 477 48.65 1.00 -23.60
C ALA A 477 49.27 2.28 -23.03
N GLY A 478 48.43 3.16 -22.46
CA GLY A 478 48.83 4.36 -21.72
C GLY A 478 49.34 4.03 -20.32
#